data_AF-A0A3G2RAB7-F1
#
_entry.id   AF-A0A3G2RAB7-F1
#
_cell.length_a   1.000
_cell.length_b   1.000
_cell.length_c   1.000
_cell.angle_alpha   90.00
_cell.angle_beta   90.00
_cell.angle_gamma   90.00
#
_symmetry.space_group_name_H-M   'P 1'
#
loop_
_entity.id
_entity.type
_entity.pdbx_description
1 polymer ?
#
loop_
_entity_poly.entity_id
_entity_poly.type
_entity_poly.pdbx_seq_one_letter_code
_entity_poly.pdbx_strand_id
1 'polypeptide(L)'
;MKVRFTMSYKTNISKKVEDYKWSSDRFYRNNKADFVDIDFILNIISNDRKIAINKYKELMKDEETADYENIEVIGEGSTVKKDEKILTFTKTLEEILVETGASKVDIELIKSGSRKRNLTPYKIEYIKKPLKTDIYLRK
;
A
#
# COMPACT_ATOMS: atom_id res chain seq x y z
N MET A 1 5.82 18.20 -4.67
CA MET A 1 6.09 17.36 -5.87
C MET A 1 4.98 16.32 -5.94
N LYS A 2 3.99 16.54 -6.81
CA LYS A 2 2.77 15.72 -6.90
C LYS A 2 3.06 14.58 -7.89
N VAL A 3 3.37 13.38 -7.39
CA VAL A 3 3.60 12.21 -8.25
C VAL A 3 2.23 11.69 -8.67
N ARG A 4 1.82 12.00 -9.91
CA ARG A 4 0.58 11.48 -10.50
C ARG A 4 0.84 10.07 -11.03
N PHE A 5 0.35 9.06 -10.34
CA PHE A 5 0.25 7.70 -10.88
C PHE A 5 -1.10 7.55 -11.56
N THR A 6 -1.26 8.14 -12.75
CA THR A 6 -2.45 7.95 -13.58
C THR A 6 -2.24 6.78 -14.54
N MET A 7 -3.28 5.96 -14.72
CA MET A 7 -3.27 4.82 -15.64
C MET A 7 -2.99 5.29 -17.08
N SER A 8 -2.10 4.61 -17.79
CA SER A 8 -1.43 5.06 -19.02
C SER A 8 -2.33 5.43 -20.22
N TYR A 9 -3.59 5.00 -20.24
CA TYR A 9 -4.54 5.36 -21.29
C TYR A 9 -5.12 6.77 -21.10
N LYS A 10 -5.20 7.27 -19.86
CA LYS A 10 -5.65 8.64 -19.54
C LYS A 10 -4.60 9.70 -19.89
N THR A 11 -3.32 9.32 -20.02
CA THR A 11 -2.21 10.25 -20.28
C THR A 11 -1.86 10.41 -21.76
N ASN A 12 -2.69 9.88 -22.68
CA ASN A 12 -2.45 9.89 -24.13
C ASN A 12 -1.13 9.21 -24.56
N ILE A 13 -0.52 8.40 -23.67
CA ILE A 13 0.72 7.65 -23.94
C ILE A 13 0.43 6.41 -24.80
N SER A 14 -0.77 5.85 -24.71
CA SER A 14 -1.21 4.71 -25.52
C SER A 14 -2.70 4.80 -25.78
N LYS A 15 -3.12 4.47 -27.02
CA LYS A 15 -4.53 4.53 -27.43
C LYS A 15 -5.38 3.46 -26.75
N LYS A 16 -4.75 2.34 -26.39
CA LYS A 16 -5.38 1.23 -25.66
C LYS A 16 -4.46 0.73 -24.56
N VAL A 17 -5.05 0.10 -23.54
CA VAL A 17 -4.32 -0.53 -22.43
C VAL A 17 -3.37 -1.63 -22.93
N GLU A 18 -3.80 -2.38 -23.96
CA GLU A 18 -3.01 -3.46 -24.57
C GLU A 18 -1.72 -2.99 -25.26
N ASP A 19 -1.66 -1.73 -25.68
CA ASP A 19 -0.49 -1.17 -26.38
C ASP A 19 0.61 -0.68 -25.43
N TYR A 20 0.32 -0.65 -24.12
CA TYR A 20 1.25 -0.12 -23.13
C TYR A 20 2.35 -1.13 -22.79
N LYS A 21 3.54 -0.95 -23.38
CA LYS A 21 4.67 -1.89 -23.28
C LYS A 21 5.18 -2.14 -21.86
N TRP A 22 4.96 -1.20 -20.93
CA TRP A 22 5.37 -1.33 -19.52
C TRP A 22 4.27 -1.89 -18.61
N SER A 23 3.18 -2.38 -19.20
CA SER A 23 2.14 -3.13 -18.49
C SER A 23 2.48 -4.62 -18.42
N SER A 24 2.09 -5.25 -17.32
CA SER A 24 2.06 -6.71 -17.22
C SER A 24 0.89 -7.35 -17.98
N ASP A 25 -0.06 -6.57 -18.51
CA ASP A 25 -1.26 -7.03 -19.26
C ASP A 25 -0.92 -8.05 -20.37
N ARG A 26 0.19 -7.83 -21.08
CA ARG A 26 0.66 -8.73 -22.14
C ARG A 26 0.87 -10.18 -21.67
N PHE A 27 1.25 -10.38 -20.41
CA PHE A 27 1.52 -11.72 -19.85
C PHE A 27 0.22 -12.47 -19.60
N TYR A 28 -0.80 -11.76 -19.08
CA TYR A 28 -2.14 -12.30 -18.86
C TYR A 28 -2.86 -12.63 -20.17
N ARG A 29 -2.77 -11.76 -21.19
CA ARG A 29 -3.42 -11.99 -22.50
C ARG A 29 -2.82 -13.15 -23.29
N ASN A 30 -1.52 -13.37 -23.17
CA ASN A 30 -0.76 -14.36 -23.94
C ASN A 30 -0.51 -15.65 -23.16
N ASN A 31 -1.00 -15.77 -21.93
CA ASN A 31 -0.77 -16.93 -21.07
C ASN A 31 0.73 -17.23 -20.84
N LYS A 32 1.55 -16.21 -20.58
CA LYS A 32 3.01 -16.35 -20.37
C LYS A 32 3.41 -16.07 -18.94
N ALA A 33 3.79 -17.11 -18.21
CA ALA A 33 4.24 -17.04 -16.81
C ALA A 33 5.76 -16.75 -16.72
N ASP A 34 6.21 -15.63 -17.30
CA ASP A 34 7.64 -15.28 -17.30
C ASP A 34 7.99 -14.33 -16.14
N PHE A 35 7.55 -13.08 -16.24
CA PHE A 35 7.89 -12.02 -15.28
C PHE A 35 6.90 -11.91 -14.11
N VAL A 36 5.70 -12.46 -14.27
CA VAL A 36 4.61 -12.37 -13.29
C VAL A 36 3.94 -13.74 -13.13
N ASP A 37 3.52 -14.04 -11.91
CA ASP A 37 2.68 -15.20 -11.62
C ASP A 37 1.26 -14.92 -12.10
N ILE A 38 0.98 -15.36 -13.33
CA ILE A 38 -0.33 -15.22 -13.96
C ILE A 38 -1.33 -16.26 -13.44
N ASP A 39 -0.87 -17.36 -12.86
CA ASP A 39 -1.73 -18.48 -12.47
C ASP A 39 -2.58 -18.10 -11.26
N PHE A 40 -1.99 -17.40 -10.29
CA PHE A 40 -2.74 -16.92 -9.13
C PHE A 40 -3.99 -16.12 -9.51
N ILE A 41 -3.83 -15.09 -10.35
CA ILE A 41 -4.93 -14.21 -10.74
C ILE A 41 -5.91 -14.91 -11.69
N LEU A 42 -5.41 -15.64 -12.69
CA LEU A 42 -6.27 -16.30 -13.67
C LEU A 42 -7.11 -17.41 -13.01
N ASN A 43 -6.57 -18.12 -12.01
CA ASN A 43 -7.31 -19.13 -11.24
C ASN A 43 -8.42 -18.51 -10.37
N ILE A 44 -8.24 -17.28 -9.87
CA ILE A 44 -9.31 -16.56 -9.17
C ILE A 44 -10.48 -16.26 -10.11
N ILE A 45 -10.21 -15.95 -11.38
CA ILE A 45 -11.25 -15.64 -12.37
C ILE A 45 -11.99 -16.92 -12.80
N SER A 46 -11.26 -18.00 -13.09
CA SER A 46 -11.83 -19.29 -13.45
C SER A 46 -10.76 -20.39 -13.41
N ASN A 47 -11.18 -21.63 -13.10
CA ASN A 47 -10.33 -22.81 -13.19
C ASN A 47 -10.02 -23.21 -14.65
N ASP A 48 -10.86 -22.85 -15.62
CA ASP A 48 -10.58 -23.09 -17.03
C ASP A 48 -9.78 -21.92 -17.61
N ARG A 49 -8.57 -22.22 -18.11
CA ARG A 49 -7.64 -21.22 -18.60
C ARG A 49 -8.17 -20.41 -19.78
N LYS A 50 -8.93 -21.03 -20.69
CA LYS A 50 -9.48 -20.31 -21.85
C LYS A 50 -10.55 -19.32 -21.40
N ILE A 51 -11.39 -19.74 -20.45
CA ILE A 51 -12.45 -18.91 -19.88
C ILE A 51 -11.84 -17.77 -19.08
N ALA A 52 -10.82 -18.04 -18.26
CA ALA A 52 -10.13 -17.02 -17.46
C ALA A 52 -9.52 -15.91 -18.33
N ILE A 53 -8.85 -16.27 -19.42
CA ILE A 53 -8.23 -15.28 -20.33
C ILE A 53 -9.29 -14.45 -21.06
N ASN A 54 -10.39 -15.06 -21.50
CA ASN A 54 -11.47 -14.32 -22.15
C ASN A 54 -12.12 -13.32 -21.19
N LYS A 55 -12.47 -13.76 -19.98
CA LYS A 55 -13.00 -12.88 -18.92
C LYS A 55 -12.02 -11.77 -18.56
N TYR A 56 -10.73 -12.07 -18.45
CA TYR A 56 -9.70 -11.05 -18.21
C TYR A 56 -9.69 -9.98 -19.31
N LYS A 57 -9.78 -10.39 -20.59
CA LYS A 57 -9.83 -9.46 -21.72
C LYS A 57 -11.11 -8.62 -21.73
N GLU A 58 -12.23 -9.16 -21.27
CA GLU A 58 -13.48 -8.42 -21.09
C GLU A 58 -13.34 -7.37 -20.00
N LEU A 59 -12.87 -7.76 -18.80
CA LEU A 59 -12.64 -6.84 -17.68
C LEU A 59 -11.67 -5.71 -18.03
N MET A 60 -10.67 -5.97 -18.87
CA MET A 60 -9.70 -4.97 -19.33
C MET A 60 -10.18 -4.12 -20.51
N LYS A 61 -11.37 -4.39 -21.06
CA LYS A 61 -12.01 -3.57 -22.10
C LYS A 61 -13.03 -2.59 -21.53
N ASP A 62 -13.61 -2.91 -20.38
CA ASP A 62 -14.60 -2.04 -19.75
C ASP A 62 -13.98 -0.67 -19.49
N GLU A 63 -14.60 0.37 -20.05
CA GLU A 63 -14.18 1.74 -19.84
C GLU A 63 -14.42 2.09 -18.36
N GLU A 64 -13.35 2.47 -17.65
CA GLU A 64 -13.47 2.99 -16.29
C GLU A 64 -14.23 4.32 -16.33
N THR A 65 -15.55 4.24 -16.19
CA THR A 65 -16.46 5.38 -16.04
C THR A 65 -16.35 6.05 -14.67
N ALA A 66 -15.66 5.40 -13.72
CA ALA A 66 -15.45 5.92 -12.39
C ALA A 66 -14.43 7.06 -12.40
N ASP A 67 -14.86 8.20 -11.86
CA ASP A 67 -14.02 9.38 -11.67
C ASP A 67 -13.18 9.23 -10.39
N TYR A 68 -12.05 8.54 -10.51
CA TYR A 68 -11.10 8.33 -9.42
C TYR A 68 -10.35 9.59 -8.97
N GLU A 69 -10.44 10.70 -9.73
CA GLU A 69 -9.80 11.97 -9.35
C GLU A 69 -10.67 12.76 -8.37
N ASN A 70 -12.00 12.56 -8.40
CA ASN A 70 -12.98 13.25 -7.56
C ASN A 70 -13.60 12.38 -6.47
N ILE A 71 -13.03 11.20 -6.17
CA ILE A 71 -13.45 10.42 -5.00
C ILE A 71 -13.02 11.19 -3.74
N GLU A 72 -13.97 11.46 -2.84
CA GLU A 72 -13.66 11.85 -1.47
C GLU A 72 -12.76 10.78 -0.86
N VAL A 73 -11.47 11.08 -0.79
CA VAL A 73 -10.45 10.19 -0.26
C VAL A 73 -10.89 9.75 1.14
N ILE A 74 -10.86 8.44 1.40
CA ILE A 74 -10.96 7.90 2.76
C ILE A 74 -9.66 8.29 3.48
N GLY A 75 -9.59 9.54 3.92
CA GLY A 75 -8.40 10.20 4.45
C GLY A 75 -8.80 11.53 5.06
N GLU A 76 -8.97 11.50 6.39
CA GLU A 76 -9.28 12.62 7.29
C GLU A 76 -10.60 13.36 7.00
N GLY A 77 -11.74 12.68 7.24
CA GLY A 77 -13.04 13.37 7.36
C GLY A 77 -14.28 12.50 7.20
N SER A 78 -14.20 11.33 6.57
CA SER A 78 -15.38 10.47 6.38
C SER A 78 -15.66 9.64 7.64
N THR A 79 -16.77 9.95 8.30
CA THR A 79 -17.40 9.11 9.32
C THR A 79 -17.94 7.84 8.65
N VAL A 80 -17.03 6.91 8.37
CA VAL A 80 -17.39 5.53 8.09
C VAL A 80 -18.19 5.06 9.30
N LYS A 81 -19.44 4.66 9.09
CA LYS A 81 -20.21 3.90 10.09
C LYS A 81 -19.39 2.67 10.40
N LYS A 82 -18.65 2.72 11.49
CA LYS A 82 -17.79 1.64 11.96
C LYS A 82 -18.72 0.52 12.37
N ASP A 83 -18.66 -0.60 11.65
CA ASP A 83 -18.92 -1.88 12.28
C ASP A 83 -18.08 -1.92 13.56
N GLU A 84 -18.74 -2.19 14.69
CA GLU A 84 -18.18 -2.16 16.04
C GLU A 84 -17.11 -3.26 16.21
N LYS A 85 -15.95 -3.09 15.60
CA LYS A 85 -14.74 -3.82 15.95
C LYS A 85 -13.96 -2.98 16.95
N ILE A 86 -14.05 -3.44 18.19
CA ILE A 86 -13.29 -3.06 19.39
C ILE A 86 -11.99 -2.35 19.00
N LEU A 87 -11.99 -1.03 19.14
CA LEU A 87 -10.80 -0.20 19.03
C LEU A 87 -9.92 -0.53 20.24
N THR A 88 -9.03 -1.50 20.11
CA THR A 88 -7.92 -1.61 21.06
C THR A 88 -7.11 -0.33 20.92
N PHE A 89 -7.09 0.46 21.98
CA PHE A 89 -6.36 1.72 22.07
C PHE A 89 -4.88 1.41 21.82
N THR A 90 -4.40 1.62 20.60
CA THR A 90 -3.01 1.38 20.23
C THR A 90 -2.21 2.59 20.69
N LYS A 91 -1.18 2.35 21.52
CA LYS A 91 -0.25 3.41 21.94
C LYS A 91 0.37 4.04 20.71
N THR A 92 0.45 5.38 20.70
CA THR A 92 1.07 6.10 19.59
C THR A 92 2.59 5.91 19.59
N LEU A 93 3.24 6.11 18.44
CA LEU A 93 4.71 6.06 18.34
C LEU A 93 5.38 7.05 19.29
N GLU A 94 4.74 8.19 19.56
CA GLU A 94 5.26 9.21 20.44
C GLU A 94 5.16 8.78 21.92
N GLU A 95 4.06 8.14 22.29
CA GLU A 95 3.87 7.54 23.61
C GLU A 95 4.86 6.41 23.89
N ILE A 96 5.13 5.56 22.89
CA ILE A 96 6.14 4.49 22.98
C ILE A 96 7.54 5.09 23.21
N LEU A 97 7.84 6.22 22.58
CA LEU A 97 9.12 6.92 22.72
C LEU A 97 9.27 7.56 24.10
N VAL A 98 8.23 8.20 24.63
CA VAL A 98 8.22 8.76 26.00
C VAL A 98 8.41 7.66 27.04
N GLU A 99 7.79 6.50 26.84
CA GLU A 99 7.88 5.37 27.76
C GLU A 99 9.30 4.72 27.79
N THR A 100 10.23 5.10 26.90
CA THR A 100 11.65 4.68 27.01
C THR A 100 12.42 5.43 28.11
N GLY A 101 11.81 6.45 28.74
CA GLY A 101 12.46 7.25 29.78
C GLY A 101 13.50 8.24 29.26
N ALA A 102 13.55 8.48 27.94
CA ALA A 102 14.40 9.51 27.35
C ALA A 102 13.98 10.92 27.79
N SER A 103 14.95 11.79 28.04
CA SER A 103 14.66 13.20 28.33
C SER A 103 14.04 13.90 27.11
N LYS A 104 13.33 15.01 27.31
CA LYS A 104 12.75 15.79 26.20
C LYS A 104 13.82 16.19 25.16
N VAL A 105 15.02 16.55 25.64
CA VAL A 105 16.16 16.91 24.79
C VAL A 105 16.64 15.70 23.98
N ASP A 106 16.73 14.52 24.61
CA ASP A 106 17.14 13.30 23.92
C ASP A 106 16.10 12.83 22.90
N ILE A 107 14.80 13.02 23.18
CA ILE A 107 13.71 12.74 22.24
C ILE A 107 13.83 13.62 20.99
N GLU A 108 14.07 14.91 21.15
CA GLU A 108 14.31 15.83 20.03
C GLU A 108 15.57 15.47 19.24
N LEU A 109 16.64 15.05 19.92
CA LEU A 109 17.86 14.56 19.27
C LEU A 109 17.61 13.24 18.52
N ILE A 110 16.74 12.36 19.01
CA ILE A 110 16.34 11.14 18.32
C ILE A 110 15.53 11.47 17.07
N LYS A 111 14.54 12.38 17.18
CA LYS A 111 13.70 12.83 16.06
C LYS A 111 14.50 13.54 14.97
N SER A 112 15.51 14.33 15.35
CA SER A 112 16.42 14.99 14.40
C SER A 112 17.47 14.04 13.78
N GLY A 113 17.46 12.75 14.11
CA GLY A 113 18.35 11.76 13.51
C GLY A 113 19.77 11.76 14.08
N SER A 114 19.98 12.30 15.28
CA SER A 114 21.30 12.38 15.91
C SER A 114 21.93 10.99 16.11
N ARG A 115 23.24 10.87 15.85
CA ARG A 115 24.01 9.61 15.95
C ARG A 115 24.81 9.49 17.25
N LYS A 116 24.50 10.30 18.28
CA LYS A 116 25.22 10.23 19.56
C LYS A 116 25.04 8.86 20.21
N ARG A 117 26.14 8.30 20.74
CA ARG A 117 26.16 6.95 21.35
C ARG A 117 25.29 6.82 22.59
N ASN A 118 25.08 7.91 23.34
CA ASN A 118 24.20 7.92 24.51
C ASN A 118 22.72 7.70 24.15
N LEU A 119 22.32 7.93 22.89
CA LEU A 119 20.94 7.73 22.41
C LEU A 119 20.67 6.30 21.92
N THR A 120 21.72 5.52 21.69
CA THR A 120 21.65 4.14 21.21
C THR A 120 20.77 3.23 22.08
N PRO A 121 20.85 3.23 23.43
CA PRO A 121 19.98 2.37 24.24
C PRO A 121 18.48 2.68 24.06
N TYR A 122 18.08 3.96 24.06
CA TYR A 122 16.69 4.37 23.89
C TYR A 122 16.12 3.98 22.52
N LYS A 123 16.92 4.10 21.45
CA LYS A 123 16.50 3.68 20.11
C LYS A 123 16.28 2.17 20.02
N ILE A 124 17.12 1.38 20.69
CA ILE A 124 16.96 -0.08 20.72
C ILE A 124 15.68 -0.46 21.46
N GLU A 125 15.38 0.16 22.61
CA GLU A 125 14.14 -0.08 23.34
C GLU A 125 12.89 0.33 22.54
N TYR A 126 12.97 1.48 21.88
CA TYR A 126 11.92 1.98 21.00
C TYR A 126 11.59 1.00 19.88
N ILE A 127 12.59 0.37 19.27
CA ILE A 127 12.40 -0.63 18.20
C ILE A 127 11.85 -1.95 18.76
N LYS A 128 12.26 -2.35 19.97
CA LYS A 128 11.85 -3.62 20.58
C LYS A 128 10.40 -3.60 21.11
N LYS A 129 9.91 -2.46 21.59
CA LYS A 129 8.56 -2.35 22.18
C LYS A 129 7.43 -2.75 21.22
N PRO A 130 7.34 -2.21 19.98
CA PRO A 130 6.30 -2.55 19.03
C PRO A 130 6.36 -3.99 18.51
N LEU A 131 7.49 -4.69 18.68
CA LEU A 131 7.64 -6.09 18.28
C LEU A 131 7.10 -7.06 19.34
N LYS A 132 6.91 -6.60 20.59
CA LYS A 132 6.48 -7.41 21.73
C LYS A 132 4.97 -7.32 21.98
N THR A 133 4.36 -6.23 21.55
CA THR A 133 2.91 -6.03 21.45
C THR A 133 2.52 -6.18 19.98
N ASP A 134 1.36 -6.77 19.66
CA ASP A 134 0.84 -6.89 18.28
C ASP A 134 0.47 -5.52 17.65
N ILE A 135 1.44 -4.60 17.58
CA ILE A 135 1.29 -3.26 17.02
C ILE A 135 2.06 -3.26 15.71
N TYR A 136 1.32 -3.50 14.63
CA TYR A 136 1.87 -3.45 13.28
C TYR A 136 2.44 -2.05 13.00
N LEU A 137 3.73 -1.98 12.70
CA LEU A 137 4.35 -0.81 12.08
C LEU A 137 3.68 -0.60 10.72
N ARG A 138 2.64 0.25 10.65
CA ARG A 138 2.06 0.68 9.38
C ARG A 138 3.14 1.42 8.60
N LYS A 139 3.59 0.80 7.51
CA LYS A 139 4.45 1.40 6.47
C LYS A 139 3.67 2.41 5.64
#